data_AF-A0A7V8X7F2-F1
#
_entry.id   AF-A0A7V8X7F2-F1
#
_cell.length_a   1.000
_cell.length_b   1.000
_cell.length_c   1.000
_cell.angle_alpha   90.00
_cell.angle_beta   90.00
_cell.angle_gamma   90.00
#
_symmetry.space_group_name_H-M   'P 1'
#
loop_
_entity.id
_entity.type
_entity.pdbx_description
1 polymer ?
#
loop_
_entity_poly.entity_id
_entity_poly.type
_entity_poly.pdbx_seq_one_letter_code
_entity_poly.pdbx_strand_id
1 'polypeptide(L)'
;MGDGSLYLTRRDRHHLAGPRAILSSRANSFVTDSHSDPVDLRRVSPILIRFTVFFAGMATVGTEISASRLVAPYFGDSTYIWANLIGITLAYLAIGYWIGGRLADAYPRAFVIFTSTTIAALWSILLPYVSQPILRLSLQAFQDIDIGAFYGAFVGVLLLLSVPIILLGFVTPYAVRLTIDSIDHAGSTAGRVDALSTVGAIIGSFLPVLVLIPLVGTARTFLILGGLLLIPSLIGLWQLRSWSVRAGSLAATALVMLSTSFLAPENIRPAEQGRIVYETESSDNYIQVMESDGTSMLSLNDGHAVHSIYKPDQLLTQGPWDYFMVGPLFAQDDGPAMIDDALILGLAGGTSSKQLTAAYGPIPIDGVEIDPAIVEVGREYFDMNEPNLNVIIADGRYVLRTSDETYDLIAVDAYKQPYIPFQLTTREFFTEVYDHLSDDGTLVINVGRTSDDYRLVDVIASTMKDVFPSVYLIDVERYSNTMVVATRQPTDIGTFASAVAQQPEDSILREVGEAAIVSGDIREVTDVDTVFTDDHAPVEWVVDQIIIDEATGGSGE
;
A
#
# COMPACT_ATOMS: atom_id res chain seq x y z
N MET A 1 -1.46 -49.43 -75.07
CA MET A 1 -1.56 -50.54 -76.05
C MET A 1 -2.16 -51.69 -75.27
N GLY A 2 -3.45 -51.94 -75.29
CA GLY A 2 -4.29 -52.40 -76.40
C GLY A 2 -5.15 -53.48 -75.72
N ASP A 3 -6.39 -53.16 -75.40
CA ASP A 3 -7.58 -53.48 -76.19
C ASP A 3 -8.11 -54.90 -75.91
N GLY A 4 -9.43 -54.99 -75.73
CA GLY A 4 -10.09 -56.07 -75.03
C GLY A 4 -10.33 -57.35 -75.82
N SER A 5 -10.92 -58.35 -75.14
CA SER A 5 -12.22 -58.90 -75.54
C SER A 5 -12.62 -60.15 -74.73
N LEU A 6 -13.94 -60.25 -74.51
CA LEU A 6 -14.79 -61.46 -74.52
C LEU A 6 -14.56 -62.55 -73.46
N TYR A 7 -15.57 -62.73 -72.59
CA TYR A 7 -16.32 -63.99 -72.54
C TYR A 7 -17.80 -63.74 -72.18
N LEU A 8 -18.66 -64.11 -73.12
CA LEU A 8 -20.11 -64.25 -73.00
C LEU A 8 -20.44 -65.59 -72.35
N THR A 9 -21.44 -65.62 -71.46
CA THR A 9 -22.44 -66.71 -71.49
C THR A 9 -23.78 -66.21 -70.97
N ARG A 10 -24.82 -66.50 -71.75
CA ARG A 10 -26.22 -66.05 -71.66
C ARG A 10 -27.08 -67.29 -71.43
N ARG A 11 -28.08 -67.22 -70.54
CA ARG A 11 -29.34 -68.02 -70.55
C ARG A 11 -30.32 -67.29 -69.62
N ASP A 12 -31.35 -66.63 -70.18
CA ASP A 12 -32.74 -67.16 -70.36
C ASP A 12 -33.50 -67.26 -69.01
N ARG A 13 -34.72 -66.79 -68.76
CA ARG A 13 -35.83 -66.20 -69.54
C ARG A 13 -36.87 -65.60 -68.57
N HIS A 14 -37.59 -64.58 -69.05
CA HIS A 14 -38.95 -64.09 -68.77
C HIS A 14 -39.85 -64.66 -67.65
N HIS A 15 -40.55 -63.74 -66.96
CA HIS A 15 -42.01 -63.63 -66.66
C HIS A 15 -42.17 -62.67 -65.44
N LEU A 16 -43.11 -61.73 -65.25
CA LEU A 16 -44.32 -61.21 -65.89
C LEU A 16 -44.62 -59.83 -65.25
N ALA A 17 -45.24 -58.93 -66.01
CA ALA A 17 -45.84 -57.69 -65.50
C ALA A 17 -47.28 -57.93 -65.00
N GLY A 18 -47.75 -57.14 -64.02
CA GLY A 18 -49.15 -57.13 -63.56
C GLY A 18 -49.44 -56.12 -62.43
N PRO A 19 -50.32 -55.10 -62.62
CA PRO A 19 -50.47 -53.92 -61.74
C PRO A 19 -51.83 -53.78 -61.00
N ARG A 20 -51.92 -52.77 -60.09
CA ARG A 20 -53.12 -52.16 -59.43
C ARG A 20 -53.76 -53.00 -58.30
N ALA A 21 -54.34 -52.48 -57.21
CA ALA A 21 -54.98 -51.18 -56.96
C ALA A 21 -55.36 -50.97 -55.46
N ILE A 22 -55.37 -49.70 -55.02
CA ILE A 22 -56.38 -48.99 -54.20
C ILE A 22 -56.59 -49.39 -52.72
N LEU A 23 -56.25 -48.48 -51.78
CA LEU A 23 -57.23 -47.70 -51.00
C LEU A 23 -56.55 -46.55 -50.22
N SER A 24 -57.34 -45.50 -50.02
CA SER A 24 -57.00 -44.10 -49.76
C SER A 24 -56.87 -43.69 -48.28
N SER A 25 -56.31 -42.49 -48.10
CA SER A 25 -56.59 -41.50 -47.04
C SER A 25 -56.10 -41.76 -45.62
N ARG A 26 -55.01 -41.07 -45.24
CA ARG A 26 -55.00 -40.13 -44.11
C ARG A 26 -53.76 -39.23 -44.20
N ALA A 27 -54.01 -37.98 -44.56
CA ALA A 27 -53.08 -36.87 -44.39
C ALA A 27 -53.09 -36.40 -42.93
N ASN A 28 -51.96 -35.81 -42.53
CA ASN A 28 -51.72 -35.02 -41.31
C ASN A 28 -51.80 -35.75 -39.96
N SER A 29 -50.64 -35.88 -39.30
CA SER A 29 -50.24 -34.99 -38.19
C SER A 29 -49.21 -35.66 -37.27
N PHE A 30 -48.29 -34.85 -36.73
CA PHE A 30 -47.31 -35.12 -35.67
C PHE A 30 -46.01 -35.84 -36.09
N VAL A 31 -45.15 -35.10 -36.81
CA VAL A 31 -43.72 -35.13 -36.51
C VAL A 31 -43.51 -34.06 -35.44
N THR A 32 -43.13 -34.47 -34.24
CA THR A 32 -42.78 -33.58 -33.15
C THR A 32 -41.47 -32.86 -33.47
N ASP A 33 -41.57 -31.55 -33.68
CA ASP A 33 -40.46 -30.61 -33.61
C ASP A 33 -39.75 -30.76 -32.25
N SER A 34 -38.50 -31.23 -32.26
CA SER A 34 -37.54 -30.90 -31.22
C SER A 34 -36.71 -29.71 -31.68
N HIS A 35 -37.36 -28.55 -31.81
CA HIS A 35 -36.66 -27.27 -31.80
C HIS A 35 -36.17 -27.02 -30.37
N SER A 36 -34.95 -27.46 -30.06
CA SER A 36 -34.17 -26.81 -29.00
C SER A 36 -33.82 -25.41 -29.49
N ASP A 37 -34.37 -24.39 -28.82
CA ASP A 37 -34.27 -22.96 -29.13
C ASP A 37 -32.88 -22.50 -29.62
N PRO A 38 -32.76 -21.91 -30.83
CA PRO A 38 -31.61 -21.11 -31.21
C PRO A 38 -31.82 -19.66 -30.72
N VAL A 39 -31.87 -19.45 -29.40
CA VAL A 39 -32.08 -18.12 -28.81
C VAL A 39 -30.87 -17.78 -27.96
N ASP A 40 -29.95 -16.94 -28.48
CA ASP A 40 -29.25 -15.86 -27.74
C ASP A 40 -27.92 -15.37 -28.36
N LEU A 41 -27.46 -15.92 -29.49
CA LEU A 41 -26.12 -15.59 -30.01
C LEU A 41 -25.95 -14.16 -30.60
N ARG A 42 -27.02 -13.38 -30.83
CA ARG A 42 -26.93 -12.11 -31.59
C ARG A 42 -27.87 -10.98 -31.14
N ARG A 43 -28.04 -10.75 -29.83
CA ARG A 43 -28.92 -9.66 -29.35
C ARG A 43 -28.24 -8.52 -28.60
N VAL A 44 -26.96 -8.63 -28.27
CA VAL A 44 -26.26 -7.58 -27.53
C VAL A 44 -25.33 -6.80 -28.45
N SER A 45 -25.35 -5.47 -28.33
CA SER A 45 -24.55 -4.57 -29.14
C SER A 45 -23.05 -4.86 -28.98
N PRO A 46 -22.28 -5.03 -30.09
CA PRO A 46 -20.83 -5.18 -30.03
C PRO A 46 -20.13 -4.01 -29.32
N ILE A 47 -20.76 -2.82 -29.37
CA ILE A 47 -20.30 -1.63 -28.64
C ILE A 47 -20.38 -1.84 -27.13
N LEU A 48 -21.42 -2.51 -26.63
CA LEU A 48 -21.59 -2.74 -25.20
C LEU A 48 -20.57 -3.74 -24.66
N ILE A 49 -20.24 -4.77 -25.45
CA ILE A 49 -19.15 -5.72 -25.13
C ILE A 49 -17.83 -4.96 -25.04
N ARG A 50 -17.55 -4.05 -25.99
CA ARG A 50 -16.34 -3.21 -25.96
C ARG A 50 -16.29 -2.33 -24.71
N PHE A 51 -17.37 -1.63 -24.35
CA PHE A 51 -17.43 -0.85 -23.10
C PHE A 51 -17.18 -1.72 -21.87
N THR A 52 -17.75 -2.93 -21.85
CA THR A 52 -17.56 -3.88 -20.75
C THR A 52 -16.09 -4.29 -20.64
N VAL A 53 -15.43 -4.58 -21.77
CA VAL A 53 -14.00 -4.91 -21.81
C VAL A 53 -13.14 -3.74 -21.32
N PHE A 54 -13.45 -2.52 -21.75
CA PHE A 54 -12.73 -1.31 -21.31
C PHE A 54 -12.83 -1.12 -19.79
N PHE A 55 -14.05 -1.12 -19.24
CA PHE A 55 -14.25 -0.96 -17.80
C PHE A 55 -13.77 -2.16 -16.99
N ALA A 56 -13.76 -3.37 -17.55
CA ALA A 56 -13.17 -4.54 -16.90
C ALA A 56 -11.65 -4.41 -16.81
N GLY A 57 -10.98 -3.93 -17.87
CA GLY A 57 -9.55 -3.62 -17.83
C GLY A 57 -9.23 -2.56 -16.77
N MET A 58 -10.03 -1.48 -16.74
CA MET A 58 -9.91 -0.43 -15.72
C MET A 58 -10.12 -0.96 -14.31
N ALA A 59 -11.18 -1.76 -14.09
CA ALA A 59 -11.47 -2.33 -12.78
C ALA A 59 -10.40 -3.34 -12.34
N THR A 60 -9.75 -4.06 -13.27
CA THR A 60 -8.71 -5.04 -12.96
C THR A 60 -7.54 -4.37 -12.26
N VAL A 61 -6.86 -3.46 -12.96
CA VAL A 61 -5.69 -2.77 -12.40
C VAL A 61 -6.13 -1.78 -11.31
N GLY A 62 -7.29 -1.15 -11.45
CA GLY A 62 -7.78 -0.23 -10.43
C GLY A 62 -8.08 -0.89 -9.08
N THR A 63 -8.63 -2.10 -9.10
CA THR A 63 -8.88 -2.91 -7.88
C THR A 63 -7.56 -3.42 -7.31
N GLU A 64 -6.61 -3.86 -8.14
CA GLU A 64 -5.26 -4.25 -7.71
C GLU A 64 -4.55 -3.11 -6.97
N ILE A 65 -4.51 -1.92 -7.56
CA ILE A 65 -3.84 -0.75 -6.97
C ILE A 65 -4.58 -0.23 -5.74
N SER A 66 -5.90 -0.28 -5.72
CA SER A 66 -6.68 0.09 -4.53
C SER A 66 -6.54 -0.95 -3.41
N ALA A 67 -6.27 -2.22 -3.75
CA ALA A 67 -6.06 -3.28 -2.78
C ALA A 67 -4.74 -3.15 -2.02
N SER A 68 -3.67 -2.65 -2.65
CA SER A 68 -2.42 -2.35 -1.91
C SER A 68 -2.68 -1.29 -0.85
N ARG A 69 -3.42 -0.23 -1.18
CA ARG A 69 -3.83 0.82 -0.23
C ARG A 69 -4.79 0.34 0.85
N LEU A 70 -5.64 -0.64 0.56
CA LEU A 70 -6.52 -1.27 1.55
C LEU A 70 -5.75 -2.11 2.59
N VAL A 71 -4.64 -2.73 2.17
CA VAL A 71 -3.83 -3.65 2.98
C VAL A 71 -2.71 -2.91 3.73
N ALA A 72 -2.19 -1.81 3.17
CA ALA A 72 -1.06 -1.07 3.73
C ALA A 72 -1.22 -0.63 5.20
N PRO A 73 -2.39 -0.14 5.67
CA PRO A 73 -2.57 0.24 7.08
C PRO A 73 -2.55 -0.91 8.09
N TYR A 74 -2.43 -2.16 7.63
CA TYR A 74 -2.51 -3.35 8.47
C TYR A 74 -1.28 -4.25 8.39
N PHE A 75 -0.56 -4.20 7.26
CA PHE A 75 0.61 -5.03 7.02
C PHE A 75 1.87 -4.20 6.68
N GLY A 76 1.73 -2.88 6.48
CA GLY A 76 2.79 -2.00 6.02
C GLY A 76 2.86 -1.86 4.50
N ASP A 77 3.75 -0.99 4.02
CA ASP A 77 3.98 -0.69 2.60
C ASP A 77 5.32 -1.24 2.10
N SER A 78 5.55 -2.55 2.28
CA SER A 78 6.83 -3.19 1.94
C SER A 78 6.89 -3.74 0.52
N THR A 79 8.10 -3.81 -0.05
CA THR A 79 8.34 -4.44 -1.35
C THR A 79 7.85 -5.89 -1.41
N TYR A 80 7.88 -6.62 -0.29
CA TYR A 80 7.37 -8.00 -0.21
C TYR A 80 5.85 -8.06 -0.36
N ILE A 81 5.11 -7.13 0.26
CA ILE A 81 3.65 -7.08 0.15
C ILE A 81 3.26 -6.78 -1.29
N TRP A 82 3.92 -5.79 -1.93
CA TRP A 82 3.72 -5.47 -3.33
C TRP A 82 4.04 -6.64 -4.26
N ALA A 83 5.17 -7.31 -4.07
CA ALA A 83 5.57 -8.46 -4.88
C ALA A 83 4.54 -9.60 -4.80
N ASN A 84 4.04 -9.90 -3.59
CA ASN A 84 2.98 -10.90 -3.40
C ASN A 84 1.65 -10.47 -4.03
N LEU A 85 1.25 -9.21 -3.88
CA LEU A 85 -0.01 -8.70 -4.43
C LEU A 85 -0.01 -8.75 -5.96
N ILE A 86 1.06 -8.28 -6.61
CA ILE A 86 1.21 -8.34 -8.07
C ILE A 86 1.28 -9.81 -8.52
N GLY A 87 2.15 -10.61 -7.89
CA GLY A 87 2.36 -12.01 -8.24
C GLY A 87 1.07 -12.83 -8.17
N ILE A 88 0.28 -12.66 -7.11
CA ILE A 88 -0.98 -13.39 -6.95
C ILE A 88 -2.07 -12.84 -7.87
N THR A 89 -2.11 -11.53 -8.12
CA THR A 89 -3.06 -10.92 -9.06
C THR A 89 -2.82 -11.47 -10.47
N LEU A 90 -1.56 -11.56 -10.91
CA LEU A 90 -1.20 -12.19 -12.18
C LEU A 90 -1.60 -13.67 -12.23
N ALA A 91 -1.43 -14.42 -11.13
CA ALA A 91 -1.86 -15.81 -11.05
C ALA A 91 -3.40 -15.94 -11.19
N TYR A 92 -4.15 -15.06 -10.52
CA TYR A 92 -5.61 -14.99 -10.63
C TYR A 92 -6.07 -14.61 -12.04
N LEU A 93 -5.40 -13.65 -12.68
CA LEU A 93 -5.66 -13.31 -14.08
C LEU A 93 -5.38 -14.48 -15.01
N ALA A 94 -4.27 -15.21 -14.82
CA ALA A 94 -3.96 -16.40 -15.61
C ALA A 94 -5.04 -17.49 -15.48
N ILE A 95 -5.53 -17.73 -14.26
CA ILE A 95 -6.67 -18.63 -14.00
C ILE A 95 -7.92 -18.10 -14.72
N GLY A 96 -8.22 -16.81 -14.59
CA GLY A 96 -9.33 -16.14 -15.27
C GLY A 96 -9.27 -16.30 -16.79
N TYR A 97 -8.11 -16.07 -17.41
CA TYR A 97 -7.90 -16.24 -18.85
C TYR A 97 -8.16 -17.68 -19.30
N TRP A 98 -7.68 -18.65 -18.53
CA TRP A 98 -7.83 -20.07 -18.82
C TRP A 98 -9.28 -20.56 -18.69
N ILE A 99 -9.97 -20.16 -17.62
CA ILE A 99 -11.40 -20.46 -17.42
C ILE A 99 -12.24 -19.75 -18.50
N GLY A 100 -11.95 -18.47 -18.74
CA GLY A 100 -12.61 -17.64 -19.75
C GLY A 100 -12.54 -18.23 -21.13
N GLY A 101 -11.34 -18.63 -21.58
CA GLY A 101 -11.16 -19.30 -22.87
C GLY A 101 -11.97 -20.60 -22.98
N ARG A 102 -11.90 -21.49 -21.98
CA ARG A 102 -12.65 -22.76 -22.00
C ARG A 102 -14.16 -22.55 -22.02
N LEU A 103 -14.68 -21.68 -21.16
CA LEU A 103 -16.12 -21.42 -21.09
C LEU A 103 -16.62 -20.69 -22.34
N ALA A 104 -15.79 -19.84 -22.94
CA ALA A 104 -16.12 -19.16 -24.18
C ALA A 104 -16.31 -20.16 -25.32
N ASP A 105 -15.46 -21.18 -25.40
CA ASP A 105 -15.58 -22.23 -26.40
C ASP A 105 -16.77 -23.15 -26.15
N ALA A 106 -17.02 -23.52 -24.88
CA ALA A 106 -18.10 -24.43 -24.50
C ALA A 106 -19.50 -23.77 -24.57
N TYR A 107 -19.62 -22.51 -24.12
CA TYR A 107 -20.89 -21.82 -23.96
C TYR A 107 -20.78 -20.32 -24.33
N PRO A 108 -20.61 -19.94 -25.60
CA PRO A 108 -20.45 -18.53 -26.02
C PRO A 108 -21.77 -17.76 -25.92
N ARG A 109 -22.14 -17.28 -24.72
CA ARG A 109 -23.39 -16.57 -24.45
C ARG A 109 -23.12 -15.22 -23.78
N ALA A 110 -23.74 -14.17 -24.30
CA ALA A 110 -23.64 -12.83 -23.72
C ALA A 110 -24.09 -12.77 -22.24
N PHE A 111 -25.01 -13.65 -21.82
CA PHE A 111 -25.39 -13.78 -20.41
C PHE A 111 -24.20 -14.02 -19.49
N VAL A 112 -23.26 -14.89 -19.86
CA VAL A 112 -22.16 -15.29 -18.97
C VAL A 112 -21.21 -14.13 -18.73
N ILE A 113 -20.81 -13.38 -19.78
CA ILE A 113 -19.93 -12.23 -19.62
C ILE A 113 -20.56 -11.17 -18.72
N PHE A 114 -21.82 -10.78 -18.96
CA PHE A 114 -22.47 -9.75 -18.15
C PHE A 114 -22.78 -10.19 -16.72
N THR A 115 -23.13 -11.46 -16.50
CA THR A 115 -23.29 -11.99 -15.14
C THR A 115 -21.94 -12.02 -14.42
N SER A 116 -20.87 -12.47 -15.08
CA SER A 116 -19.53 -12.52 -14.49
C SER A 116 -19.04 -11.12 -14.10
N THR A 117 -19.24 -10.11 -14.96
CA THR A 117 -18.82 -8.74 -14.67
C THR A 117 -19.71 -8.04 -13.65
N THR A 118 -21.01 -8.37 -13.58
CA THR A 118 -21.87 -7.93 -12.47
C THR A 118 -21.40 -8.52 -11.14
N ILE A 119 -21.05 -9.81 -11.07
CA ILE A 119 -20.53 -10.43 -9.85
C ILE A 119 -19.19 -9.81 -9.46
N ALA A 120 -18.27 -9.64 -10.42
CA ALA A 120 -16.98 -8.99 -10.17
C ALA A 120 -17.14 -7.56 -9.65
N ALA A 121 -18.03 -6.76 -10.26
CA ALA A 121 -18.32 -5.40 -9.84
C ALA A 121 -18.89 -5.34 -8.41
N LEU A 122 -19.92 -6.15 -8.12
CA LEU A 122 -20.55 -6.20 -6.80
C LEU A 122 -19.58 -6.70 -5.72
N TRP A 123 -18.73 -7.68 -6.04
CA TRP A 123 -17.71 -8.16 -5.12
C TRP A 123 -16.64 -7.10 -4.86
N SER A 124 -16.19 -6.38 -5.89
CA SER A 124 -15.21 -5.30 -5.74
C SER A 124 -15.77 -4.17 -4.85
N ILE A 125 -17.05 -3.83 -5.02
CA ILE A 125 -17.78 -2.87 -4.15
C ILE A 125 -17.81 -3.34 -2.70
N LEU A 126 -18.01 -4.64 -2.46
CA LEU A 126 -18.16 -5.22 -1.13
C LEU A 126 -16.81 -5.50 -0.44
N LEU A 127 -15.73 -5.63 -1.23
CA LEU A 127 -14.40 -6.03 -0.78
C LEU A 127 -13.91 -5.27 0.46
N PRO A 128 -13.86 -3.92 0.50
CA PRO A 128 -13.31 -3.19 1.66
C PRO A 128 -14.09 -3.45 2.96
N TYR A 129 -15.38 -3.77 2.86
CA TYR A 129 -16.24 -4.04 4.02
C TYR A 129 -16.09 -5.47 4.53
N VAL A 130 -15.93 -6.44 3.62
CA VAL A 130 -15.75 -7.85 3.97
C VAL A 130 -14.32 -8.16 4.41
N SER A 131 -13.34 -7.38 3.96
CA SER A 131 -11.95 -7.51 4.40
C SER A 131 -11.74 -7.00 5.82
N GLN A 132 -12.50 -6.00 6.29
CA GLN A 132 -12.28 -5.35 7.59
C GLN A 132 -12.17 -6.34 8.79
N PRO A 133 -13.05 -7.33 8.97
CA PRO A 133 -12.91 -8.29 10.07
C PRO A 133 -11.62 -9.11 9.98
N ILE A 134 -11.17 -9.46 8.77
CA ILE A 134 -9.91 -10.19 8.55
C ILE A 134 -8.71 -9.29 8.84
N LEU A 135 -8.77 -8.05 8.39
CA LEU A 135 -7.74 -7.04 8.64
C LEU A 135 -7.61 -6.74 10.14
N ARG A 136 -8.72 -6.62 10.88
CA ARG A 136 -8.68 -6.44 12.35
C ARG A 136 -8.04 -7.62 13.09
N LEU A 137 -8.14 -8.85 12.55
CA LEU A 137 -7.46 -10.01 13.11
C LEU A 137 -5.93 -9.92 12.96
N SER A 138 -5.41 -9.27 11.90
CA SER A 138 -3.95 -9.12 11.75
C SER A 138 -3.37 -8.23 12.85
N LEU A 139 -4.07 -7.15 13.23
CA LEU A 139 -3.64 -6.27 14.32
C LEU A 139 -3.57 -7.00 15.66
N GLN A 140 -4.59 -7.79 15.99
CA GLN A 140 -4.61 -8.59 17.21
C GLN A 140 -3.49 -9.64 17.20
N ALA A 141 -3.28 -10.31 16.07
CA ALA A 141 -2.21 -11.29 15.91
C ALA A 141 -0.82 -10.67 16.06
N PHE A 142 -0.62 -9.46 15.55
CA PHE A 142 0.65 -8.74 15.72
C PHE A 142 0.91 -8.40 17.19
N GLN A 143 -0.11 -7.90 17.92
CA GLN A 143 -0.01 -7.62 19.35
C GLN A 143 0.31 -8.87 20.19
N ASP A 144 -0.23 -10.03 19.79
CA ASP A 144 -0.01 -11.31 20.47
C ASP A 144 1.26 -12.05 19.98
N ILE A 145 2.06 -11.46 19.07
CA ILE A 145 3.25 -12.07 18.43
C ILE A 145 2.90 -13.42 17.74
N ASP A 146 1.68 -13.55 17.21
CA ASP A 146 1.23 -14.71 16.44
C ASP A 146 1.46 -14.50 14.93
N ILE A 147 2.67 -14.83 14.48
CA ILE A 147 3.07 -14.79 13.06
C ILE A 147 2.09 -15.57 12.17
N GLY A 148 1.63 -16.73 12.66
CA GLY A 148 0.77 -17.62 11.88
C GLY A 148 -0.58 -16.98 11.59
N ALA A 149 -1.18 -16.36 12.60
CA ALA A 149 -2.43 -15.62 12.46
C ALA A 149 -2.25 -14.34 11.63
N PHE A 150 -1.13 -13.62 11.77
CA PHE A 150 -0.83 -12.42 10.97
C PHE A 150 -0.75 -12.74 9.47
N TYR A 151 0.11 -13.68 9.06
CA TYR A 151 0.19 -14.10 7.66
C TYR A 151 -1.08 -14.83 7.19
N GLY A 152 -1.80 -15.50 8.10
CA GLY A 152 -3.10 -16.10 7.83
C GLY A 152 -4.15 -15.05 7.43
N ALA A 153 -4.18 -13.91 8.11
CA ALA A 153 -5.04 -12.78 7.74
C ALA A 153 -4.64 -12.18 6.39
N PHE A 154 -3.33 -12.02 6.13
CA PHE A 154 -2.83 -11.55 4.82
C PHE A 154 -3.30 -12.45 3.69
N VAL A 155 -3.07 -13.76 3.81
CA VAL A 155 -3.56 -14.77 2.85
C VAL A 155 -5.08 -14.73 2.73
N GLY A 156 -5.80 -14.52 3.83
CA GLY A 156 -7.25 -14.36 3.84
C GLY A 156 -7.73 -13.23 2.93
N VAL A 157 -7.08 -12.05 3.01
CA VAL A 157 -7.41 -10.91 2.14
C VAL A 157 -7.01 -11.17 0.69
N LEU A 158 -5.83 -11.77 0.44
CA LEU A 158 -5.44 -12.17 -0.91
C LEU A 158 -6.42 -13.18 -1.54
N LEU A 159 -7.02 -14.07 -0.74
CA LEU A 159 -8.06 -14.98 -1.21
C LEU A 159 -9.37 -14.26 -1.52
N LEU A 160 -9.74 -13.22 -0.77
CA LEU A 160 -10.90 -12.37 -1.10
C LEU A 160 -10.73 -11.64 -2.44
N LEU A 161 -9.50 -11.23 -2.77
CA LEU A 161 -9.15 -10.62 -4.06
C LEU A 161 -9.25 -11.59 -5.24
N SER A 162 -9.16 -12.91 -5.00
CA SER A 162 -9.20 -13.90 -6.08
C SER A 162 -10.49 -13.85 -6.89
N VAL A 163 -11.64 -13.66 -6.24
CA VAL A 163 -12.96 -13.72 -6.88
C VAL A 163 -13.12 -12.64 -7.96
N PRO A 164 -12.95 -11.33 -7.69
CA PRO A 164 -13.14 -10.30 -8.69
C PRO A 164 -12.06 -10.38 -9.77
N ILE A 165 -10.80 -10.62 -9.42
CA ILE A 165 -9.70 -10.64 -10.38
C ILE A 165 -9.81 -11.83 -11.36
N ILE A 166 -10.17 -13.04 -10.89
CA ILE A 166 -10.41 -14.19 -11.78
C ILE A 166 -11.57 -13.88 -12.74
N LEU A 167 -12.66 -13.30 -12.24
CA LEU A 167 -13.82 -12.94 -13.07
C LEU A 167 -13.53 -11.79 -14.05
N LEU A 168 -12.59 -10.90 -13.73
CA LEU A 168 -12.15 -9.85 -14.64
C LEU A 168 -11.19 -10.39 -15.71
N GLY A 169 -10.25 -11.27 -15.32
CA GLY A 169 -9.39 -11.99 -16.27
C GLY A 169 -10.19 -12.83 -17.28
N PHE A 170 -11.33 -13.37 -16.85
CA PHE A 170 -12.26 -14.09 -17.73
C PHE A 170 -12.77 -13.24 -18.92
N VAL A 171 -12.89 -11.92 -18.77
CA VAL A 171 -13.62 -11.04 -19.70
C VAL A 171 -12.97 -10.98 -21.09
N THR A 172 -11.65 -10.79 -21.17
CA THR A 172 -10.93 -10.58 -22.43
C THR A 172 -11.07 -11.76 -23.40
N PRO A 173 -10.66 -13.01 -23.06
CA PRO A 173 -10.79 -14.14 -23.98
C PRO A 173 -12.26 -14.46 -24.32
N TYR A 174 -13.17 -14.24 -23.38
CA TYR A 174 -14.59 -14.46 -23.61
C TYR A 174 -15.19 -13.44 -24.58
N ALA A 175 -14.83 -12.16 -24.44
CA ALA A 175 -15.24 -11.09 -25.34
C ALA A 175 -14.69 -11.30 -26.76
N VAL A 176 -13.44 -11.78 -26.88
CA VAL A 176 -12.86 -12.15 -28.18
C VAL A 176 -13.74 -13.20 -28.86
N ARG A 177 -14.07 -14.29 -28.16
CA ARG A 177 -14.92 -15.35 -28.73
C ARG A 177 -16.31 -14.86 -29.15
N LEU A 178 -16.93 -13.96 -28.37
CA LEU A 178 -18.24 -13.39 -28.70
C LEU A 178 -18.22 -12.42 -29.89
N THR A 179 -17.06 -11.89 -30.25
CA THR A 179 -16.91 -10.86 -31.30
C THR A 179 -16.25 -11.36 -32.58
N ILE A 180 -15.73 -12.59 -32.59
CA ILE A 180 -15.19 -13.21 -33.80
C ILE A 180 -16.36 -13.67 -34.70
N ASP A 181 -16.52 -12.98 -35.83
CA ASP A 181 -17.50 -13.33 -36.86
C ASP A 181 -16.89 -14.20 -37.99
N SER A 182 -15.57 -14.18 -38.19
CA SER A 182 -14.84 -14.97 -39.19
C SER A 182 -13.41 -15.28 -38.77
N ILE A 183 -12.86 -16.40 -39.27
CA ILE A 183 -11.50 -16.85 -38.97
C ILE A 183 -10.46 -15.85 -39.53
N ASP A 184 -10.73 -15.28 -40.71
CA ASP A 184 -9.83 -14.34 -41.39
C ASP A 184 -9.59 -13.03 -40.61
N HIS A 185 -10.46 -12.69 -39.66
CA HIS A 185 -10.35 -11.48 -38.85
C HIS A 185 -10.10 -11.76 -37.37
N ALA A 186 -9.94 -13.04 -36.98
CA ALA A 186 -9.80 -13.45 -35.60
C ALA A 186 -8.64 -12.73 -34.88
N GLY A 187 -7.47 -12.63 -35.52
CA GLY A 187 -6.31 -11.92 -34.95
C GLY A 187 -6.56 -10.42 -34.76
N SER A 188 -7.19 -9.75 -35.74
CA SER A 188 -7.49 -8.31 -35.64
C SER A 188 -8.56 -8.00 -34.59
N THR A 189 -9.55 -8.89 -34.41
CA THR A 189 -10.58 -8.77 -33.36
C THR A 189 -9.97 -8.99 -31.99
N ALA A 190 -9.15 -10.03 -31.83
CA ALA A 190 -8.44 -10.29 -30.59
C ALA A 190 -7.57 -9.10 -30.18
N GLY A 191 -6.74 -8.58 -31.10
CA GLY A 191 -5.90 -7.41 -30.84
C GLY A 191 -6.68 -6.14 -30.49
N ARG A 192 -7.87 -5.91 -31.09
CA ARG A 192 -8.72 -4.75 -30.73
C ARG A 192 -9.33 -4.87 -29.33
N VAL A 193 -9.78 -6.07 -28.95
CA VAL A 193 -10.34 -6.32 -27.61
C VAL A 193 -9.25 -6.17 -26.56
N ASP A 194 -8.07 -6.74 -26.81
CA ASP A 194 -6.91 -6.65 -25.93
C ASP A 194 -6.46 -5.19 -25.75
N ALA A 195 -6.24 -4.46 -26.85
CA ALA A 195 -5.87 -3.04 -26.81
C ALA A 195 -6.88 -2.19 -26.02
N LEU A 196 -8.18 -2.45 -26.17
CA LEU A 196 -9.20 -1.71 -25.42
C LEU A 196 -9.17 -2.02 -23.92
N SER A 197 -8.93 -3.28 -23.55
CA SER A 197 -8.72 -3.67 -22.15
C SER A 197 -7.48 -2.99 -21.58
N THR A 198 -6.38 -2.95 -22.33
CA THR A 198 -5.14 -2.26 -21.94
C THR A 198 -5.33 -0.77 -21.73
N VAL A 199 -6.05 -0.06 -22.62
CA VAL A 199 -6.34 1.37 -22.42
C VAL A 199 -7.17 1.57 -21.15
N GLY A 200 -8.15 0.71 -20.90
CA GLY A 200 -8.89 0.70 -19.64
C GLY A 200 -7.97 0.51 -18.44
N ALA A 201 -7.08 -0.48 -18.48
CA ALA A 201 -6.11 -0.79 -17.43
C ALA A 201 -5.14 0.37 -17.15
N ILE A 202 -4.66 1.08 -18.19
CA ILE A 202 -3.83 2.30 -18.02
C ILE A 202 -4.59 3.39 -17.26
N ILE A 203 -5.87 3.59 -17.57
CA ILE A 203 -6.68 4.53 -16.80
C ILE A 203 -6.90 3.99 -15.38
N GLY A 204 -7.09 2.68 -15.24
CA GLY A 204 -7.21 1.98 -13.97
C GLY A 204 -5.96 2.07 -13.09
N SER A 205 -4.75 2.24 -13.64
CA SER A 205 -3.53 2.43 -12.85
C SER A 205 -3.41 3.85 -12.32
N PHE A 206 -3.83 4.86 -13.08
CA PHE A 206 -3.67 6.26 -12.70
C PHE A 206 -4.85 6.83 -11.92
N LEU A 207 -6.08 6.46 -12.29
CA LEU A 207 -7.30 7.05 -11.74
C LEU A 207 -7.44 6.83 -10.22
N PRO A 208 -7.17 5.64 -9.65
CA PRO A 208 -7.20 5.45 -8.20
C PRO A 208 -6.17 6.32 -7.48
N VAL A 209 -4.90 6.23 -7.88
CA VAL A 209 -3.77 6.83 -7.16
C VAL A 209 -3.78 8.35 -7.24
N LEU A 210 -4.01 8.91 -8.44
CA LEU A 210 -3.84 10.35 -8.68
C LEU A 210 -5.11 11.16 -8.44
N VAL A 211 -6.28 10.51 -8.35
CA VAL A 211 -7.57 11.23 -8.30
C VAL A 211 -8.51 10.66 -7.25
N LEU A 212 -8.87 9.38 -7.32
CA LEU A 212 -9.96 8.87 -6.48
C LEU A 212 -9.55 8.72 -5.01
N ILE A 213 -8.41 8.09 -4.72
CA ILE A 213 -7.98 7.88 -3.34
C ILE A 213 -7.73 9.22 -2.63
N PRO A 214 -6.99 10.19 -3.19
CA PRO A 214 -6.80 11.49 -2.54
C PRO A 214 -8.09 12.29 -2.32
N LEU A 215 -9.11 12.13 -3.18
CA LEU A 215 -10.34 12.93 -3.10
C LEU A 215 -11.46 12.28 -2.28
N VAL A 216 -11.56 10.95 -2.32
CA VAL A 216 -12.70 10.21 -1.74
C VAL A 216 -12.29 9.04 -0.85
N GLY A 217 -11.00 8.73 -0.73
CA GLY A 217 -10.45 7.62 0.06
C GLY A 217 -10.54 6.26 -0.62
N THR A 218 -9.87 5.28 -0.03
CA THR A 218 -9.72 3.93 -0.60
C THR A 218 -11.05 3.19 -0.74
N ALA A 219 -11.91 3.16 0.30
CA ALA A 219 -13.18 2.43 0.25
C ALA A 219 -14.14 2.95 -0.84
N ARG A 220 -14.24 4.27 -1.01
CA ARG A 220 -15.10 4.88 -2.05
C ARG A 220 -14.52 4.69 -3.45
N THR A 221 -13.21 4.54 -3.58
CA THR A 221 -12.56 4.20 -4.85
C THR A 221 -13.04 2.84 -5.36
N PHE A 222 -13.13 1.81 -4.50
CA PHE A 222 -13.74 0.52 -4.85
C PHE A 222 -15.21 0.66 -5.29
N LEU A 223 -15.99 1.50 -4.60
CA LEU A 223 -17.39 1.78 -4.98
C LEU A 223 -17.49 2.38 -6.39
N ILE A 224 -16.63 3.34 -6.72
CA ILE A 224 -16.62 4.04 -8.01
C ILE A 224 -16.17 3.08 -9.12
N LEU A 225 -15.05 2.38 -8.96
CA LEU A 225 -14.54 1.45 -9.97
C LEU A 225 -15.52 0.31 -10.24
N GLY A 226 -16.06 -0.29 -9.17
CA GLY A 226 -17.08 -1.31 -9.29
C GLY A 226 -18.36 -0.76 -9.94
N GLY A 227 -18.79 0.45 -9.59
CA GLY A 227 -19.92 1.13 -10.20
C GLY A 227 -19.75 1.37 -11.71
N LEU A 228 -18.57 1.83 -12.13
CA LEU A 228 -18.23 2.04 -13.54
C LEU A 228 -18.32 0.74 -14.37
N LEU A 229 -17.92 -0.41 -13.79
CA LEU A 229 -18.08 -1.72 -14.41
C LEU A 229 -19.54 -2.25 -14.32
N LEU A 230 -20.23 -1.95 -13.23
CA LEU A 230 -21.59 -2.42 -12.97
C LEU A 230 -22.58 -1.86 -14.01
N ILE A 231 -22.42 -0.60 -14.41
CA ILE A 231 -23.30 0.07 -15.38
C ILE A 231 -23.42 -0.69 -16.72
N PRO A 232 -22.34 -0.91 -17.50
CA PRO A 232 -22.44 -1.66 -18.76
C PRO A 232 -22.87 -3.12 -18.53
N SER A 233 -22.51 -3.71 -17.38
CA SER A 233 -22.91 -5.07 -17.01
C SER A 233 -24.42 -5.22 -16.83
N LEU A 234 -25.05 -4.31 -16.07
CA LEU A 234 -26.49 -4.29 -15.86
C LEU A 234 -27.25 -3.92 -17.14
N ILE A 235 -26.74 -2.99 -17.95
CA ILE A 235 -27.33 -2.68 -19.26
C ILE A 235 -27.32 -3.94 -20.14
N GLY A 236 -26.24 -4.71 -20.11
CA GLY A 236 -26.12 -5.99 -20.82
C GLY A 236 -27.15 -7.00 -20.37
N LEU A 237 -27.27 -7.23 -19.06
CA LEU A 237 -28.29 -8.13 -18.48
C LEU A 237 -29.72 -7.64 -18.76
N TRP A 238 -29.96 -6.33 -18.78
CA TRP A 238 -31.27 -5.77 -19.07
C TRP A 238 -31.71 -6.00 -20.52
N GLN A 239 -30.76 -5.97 -21.47
CA GLN A 239 -31.04 -6.29 -22.86
C GLN A 239 -31.43 -7.77 -23.07
N LEU A 240 -31.07 -8.65 -22.13
CA LEU A 240 -31.53 -10.03 -22.10
C LEU A 240 -33.00 -10.04 -21.60
N ARG A 241 -33.90 -10.63 -22.37
CA ARG A 241 -35.38 -10.54 -22.18
C ARG A 241 -35.94 -11.35 -21.00
N SER A 242 -35.11 -11.78 -20.05
CA SER A 242 -35.55 -12.58 -18.90
C SER A 242 -35.90 -11.70 -17.70
N TRP A 243 -37.16 -11.74 -17.25
CA TRP A 243 -37.62 -10.98 -16.08
C TRP A 243 -36.91 -11.40 -14.79
N SER A 244 -36.63 -12.69 -14.61
CA SER A 244 -35.95 -13.20 -13.41
C SER A 244 -34.51 -12.69 -13.31
N VAL A 245 -33.81 -12.57 -14.43
CA VAL A 245 -32.44 -12.03 -14.49
C VAL A 245 -32.44 -10.55 -14.10
N ARG A 246 -33.38 -9.76 -14.64
CA ARG A 246 -33.50 -8.33 -14.33
C ARG A 246 -33.85 -8.07 -12.87
N ALA A 247 -34.83 -8.81 -12.35
CA ALA A 247 -35.24 -8.70 -10.96
C ALA A 247 -34.11 -9.12 -10.02
N GLY A 248 -33.42 -10.23 -10.34
CA GLY A 248 -32.27 -10.71 -9.57
C GLY A 248 -31.09 -9.73 -9.55
N SER A 249 -30.73 -9.15 -10.70
CA SER A 249 -29.63 -8.19 -10.79
C SER A 249 -29.92 -6.87 -10.07
N LEU A 250 -31.17 -6.39 -10.16
CA LEU A 250 -31.62 -5.21 -9.41
C LEU A 250 -31.64 -5.47 -7.90
N ALA A 251 -32.17 -6.63 -7.48
CA ALA A 251 -32.22 -7.00 -6.07
C ALA A 251 -30.82 -7.16 -5.48
N ALA A 252 -29.90 -7.81 -6.19
CA ALA A 252 -28.50 -7.94 -5.77
C ALA A 252 -27.80 -6.59 -5.66
N THR A 253 -28.01 -5.70 -6.64
CA THR A 253 -27.44 -4.35 -6.60
C THR A 253 -28.00 -3.54 -5.44
N ALA A 254 -29.33 -3.56 -5.25
CA ALA A 254 -29.98 -2.87 -4.14
C ALA A 254 -29.53 -3.42 -2.79
N LEU A 255 -29.37 -4.74 -2.67
CA LEU A 255 -28.86 -5.38 -1.46
C LEU A 255 -27.44 -4.92 -1.15
N VAL A 256 -26.52 -4.95 -2.12
CA VAL A 256 -25.15 -4.51 -1.91
C VAL A 256 -25.09 -3.02 -1.55
N MET A 257 -25.82 -2.16 -2.27
CA MET A 257 -25.88 -0.72 -1.96
C MET A 257 -26.44 -0.46 -0.56
N LEU A 258 -27.49 -1.19 -0.18
CA LEU A 258 -28.08 -1.14 1.16
C LEU A 258 -27.08 -1.63 2.22
N SER A 259 -26.41 -2.76 1.98
CA SER A 259 -25.36 -3.28 2.85
C SER A 259 -24.24 -2.27 3.05
N THR A 260 -23.70 -1.66 1.98
CA THR A 260 -22.66 -0.63 2.11
C THR A 260 -23.13 0.63 2.86
N SER A 261 -24.44 0.93 2.85
CA SER A 261 -25.00 2.06 3.60
C SER A 261 -25.09 1.79 5.10
N PHE A 262 -25.30 0.53 5.50
CA PHE A 262 -25.33 0.10 6.90
C PHE A 262 -23.96 -0.31 7.44
N LEU A 263 -23.05 -0.70 6.54
CA LEU A 263 -21.65 -1.03 6.81
C LEU A 263 -20.75 0.20 6.67
N ALA A 264 -21.30 1.43 6.81
CA ALA A 264 -20.50 2.64 6.75
C ALA A 264 -19.24 2.44 7.60
N PRO A 265 -18.04 2.67 7.05
CA PRO A 265 -16.84 2.27 7.74
C PRO A 265 -16.80 2.98 9.07
N GLU A 266 -16.91 2.20 10.16
CA GLU A 266 -16.24 2.56 11.40
C GLU A 266 -14.77 2.81 11.05
N ASN A 267 -14.14 3.70 11.84
CA ASN A 267 -12.73 4.07 11.76
C ASN A 267 -11.88 3.00 11.07
N ILE A 268 -11.14 3.42 10.04
CA ILE A 268 -10.40 2.54 9.12
C ILE A 268 -9.55 1.55 9.92
N ARG A 269 -8.99 1.98 11.05
CA ARG A 269 -8.27 1.17 12.04
C ARG A 269 -8.76 1.49 13.46
N PRO A 270 -8.87 0.52 14.38
CA PRO A 270 -9.11 0.81 15.80
C PRO A 270 -7.95 1.62 16.40
N ALA A 271 -8.24 2.34 17.50
CA ALA A 271 -7.19 2.99 18.28
C ALA A 271 -6.35 1.91 18.93
N GLU A 272 -5.02 2.02 18.81
CA GLU A 272 -4.11 1.17 19.58
C GLU A 272 -4.21 1.50 21.08
N GLN A 273 -4.33 2.80 21.38
CA GLN A 273 -4.47 3.30 22.74
C GLN A 273 -5.48 4.46 22.79
N GLY A 274 -6.21 4.57 23.91
CA GLY A 274 -7.15 5.67 24.13
C GLY A 274 -8.32 5.70 23.15
N ARG A 275 -8.78 6.92 22.81
CA ARG A 275 -9.87 7.16 21.86
C ARG A 275 -9.34 7.85 20.60
N ILE A 276 -9.86 7.49 19.44
CA ILE A 276 -9.60 8.22 18.19
C ILE A 276 -10.37 9.54 18.23
N VAL A 277 -9.65 10.65 18.09
CA VAL A 277 -10.25 12.00 18.03
C VAL A 277 -10.31 12.53 16.61
N TYR A 278 -9.39 12.10 15.75
CA TYR A 278 -9.34 12.46 14.35
C TYR A 278 -8.73 11.32 13.53
N GLU A 279 -9.24 11.14 12.32
CA GLU A 279 -8.77 10.13 11.36
C GLU A 279 -8.96 10.67 9.94
N THR A 280 -7.93 10.54 9.11
CA THR A 280 -7.99 10.88 7.68
C THR A 280 -7.00 10.04 6.87
N GLU A 281 -7.13 10.07 5.55
CA GLU A 281 -6.22 9.44 4.59
C GLU A 281 -5.71 10.54 3.65
N SER A 282 -4.40 10.75 3.59
CA SER A 282 -3.73 11.64 2.64
C SER A 282 -3.24 10.85 1.42
N SER A 283 -2.51 11.50 0.51
CA SER A 283 -1.84 10.81 -0.61
C SER A 283 -0.76 9.82 -0.14
N ASP A 284 -0.13 10.12 1.00
CA ASP A 284 1.10 9.49 1.46
C ASP A 284 0.86 8.64 2.70
N ASN A 285 0.02 9.12 3.63
CA ASN A 285 -0.20 8.50 4.93
C ASN A 285 -1.67 8.31 5.27
N TYR A 286 -1.94 7.23 5.98
CA TYR A 286 -3.14 7.15 6.82
C TYR A 286 -2.81 7.78 8.18
N ILE A 287 -3.60 8.76 8.61
CA ILE A 287 -3.29 9.62 9.75
C ILE A 287 -4.36 9.46 10.82
N GLN A 288 -3.93 9.17 12.05
CA GLN A 288 -4.81 9.00 13.20
C GLN A 288 -4.28 9.81 14.39
N VAL A 289 -5.16 10.59 15.01
CA VAL A 289 -4.90 11.24 16.30
C VAL A 289 -5.66 10.49 17.38
N MET A 290 -4.91 10.03 18.36
CA MET A 290 -5.44 9.32 19.53
C MET A 290 -5.25 10.19 20.76
N GLU A 291 -6.22 10.13 21.68
CA GLU A 291 -6.12 10.81 22.97
C GLU A 291 -6.31 9.80 24.11
N SER A 292 -5.37 9.81 25.07
CA SER A 292 -5.46 9.06 26.31
C SER A 292 -4.92 9.90 27.46
N ASP A 293 -5.68 10.01 28.55
CA ASP A 293 -5.26 10.69 29.79
C ASP A 293 -4.70 12.11 29.57
N GLY A 294 -5.31 12.88 28.66
CA GLY A 294 -4.88 14.26 28.32
C GLY A 294 -3.63 14.35 27.43
N THR A 295 -3.13 13.21 26.94
CA THR A 295 -2.02 13.12 26.00
C THR A 295 -2.56 12.87 24.59
N SER A 296 -2.18 13.74 23.64
CA SER A 296 -2.41 13.54 22.21
C SER A 296 -1.26 12.72 21.62
N MET A 297 -1.58 11.72 20.80
CA MET A 297 -0.62 10.84 20.13
C MET A 297 -0.93 10.78 18.63
N LEU A 298 0.09 11.02 17.81
CA LEU A 298 -0.01 10.88 16.35
C LEU A 298 0.41 9.48 15.96
N SER A 299 -0.44 8.76 15.25
CA SER A 299 -0.16 7.44 14.72
C SER A 299 -0.40 7.45 13.23
N LEU A 300 0.55 6.92 12.46
CA LEU A 300 0.50 6.88 11.00
C LEU A 300 0.40 5.42 10.53
N ASN A 301 -0.11 5.22 9.31
CA ASN A 301 -0.06 3.97 8.55
C ASN A 301 -0.43 2.69 9.32
N ASP A 302 0.54 1.82 9.64
CA ASP A 302 0.29 0.54 10.31
C ASP A 302 -0.17 0.69 11.76
N GLY A 303 0.25 1.79 12.40
CA GLY A 303 -0.21 2.18 13.72
C GLY A 303 0.58 1.71 14.89
N HIS A 304 1.65 0.99 14.65
CA HIS A 304 2.45 0.37 15.70
C HIS A 304 3.47 1.32 16.31
N ALA A 305 3.68 2.51 15.72
CA ALA A 305 4.49 3.57 16.31
C ALA A 305 3.69 4.87 16.50
N VAL A 306 4.05 5.55 17.59
CA VAL A 306 3.67 6.93 17.84
C VAL A 306 4.73 7.82 17.20
N HIS A 307 4.30 8.79 16.40
CA HIS A 307 5.16 9.70 15.64
C HIS A 307 5.25 11.08 16.29
N SER A 308 4.31 11.40 17.18
CA SER A 308 4.35 12.60 18.00
C SER A 308 3.53 12.41 19.25
N ILE A 309 4.02 12.98 20.35
CA ILE A 309 3.34 13.05 21.63
C ILE A 309 3.21 14.52 22.00
N TYR A 310 2.00 14.92 22.43
CA TYR A 310 1.77 16.24 22.97
C TYR A 310 1.02 16.15 24.31
N LYS A 311 1.58 16.79 25.33
CA LYS A 311 0.98 16.97 26.65
C LYS A 311 0.97 18.46 26.98
N PRO A 312 -0.20 19.09 27.19
CA PRO A 312 -0.26 20.53 27.46
C PRO A 312 0.49 20.99 28.73
N ASP A 313 0.68 20.11 29.70
CA ASP A 313 1.26 20.39 31.01
C ASP A 313 2.67 19.80 31.20
N GLN A 314 3.21 19.08 30.22
CA GLN A 314 4.51 18.42 30.32
C GLN A 314 5.27 18.50 28.98
N LEU A 315 6.50 19.01 29.01
CA LEU A 315 7.35 19.10 27.81
C LEU A 315 8.04 17.78 27.46
N LEU A 316 8.54 17.06 28.46
CA LEU A 316 9.25 15.80 28.24
C LEU A 316 8.28 14.66 27.99
N THR A 317 8.51 13.92 26.92
CA THR A 317 7.72 12.73 26.55
C THR A 317 8.24 11.48 27.26
N GLN A 318 9.47 11.53 27.76
CA GLN A 318 10.28 10.39 28.21
C GLN A 318 10.54 9.37 27.09
N GLY A 319 10.57 9.86 25.85
CA GLY A 319 10.80 9.09 24.63
C GLY A 319 11.91 9.66 23.76
N PRO A 320 12.11 9.12 22.55
CA PRO A 320 13.23 9.48 21.69
C PRO A 320 13.27 10.96 21.30
N TRP A 321 12.10 11.61 21.17
CA TRP A 321 12.02 13.04 20.82
C TRP A 321 12.81 13.94 21.76
N ASP A 322 12.85 13.57 23.05
CA ASP A 322 13.53 14.34 24.09
C ASP A 322 15.04 14.42 23.83
N TYR A 323 15.63 13.48 23.10
CA TYR A 323 17.08 13.40 22.92
C TYR A 323 17.61 14.21 21.72
N PHE A 324 16.75 14.72 20.83
CA PHE A 324 17.22 15.59 19.75
C PHE A 324 17.87 16.87 20.28
N MET A 325 17.36 17.41 21.39
CA MET A 325 17.94 18.61 22.01
C MET A 325 19.28 18.37 22.69
N VAL A 326 19.74 17.13 22.91
CA VAL A 326 21.06 16.91 23.53
C VAL A 326 22.22 16.89 22.52
N GLY A 327 21.92 16.82 21.21
CA GLY A 327 22.93 16.79 20.15
C GLY A 327 24.01 17.89 20.28
N PRO A 328 23.63 19.18 20.42
CA PRO A 328 24.60 20.27 20.50
C PRO A 328 25.52 20.21 21.74
N LEU A 329 25.17 19.46 22.78
CA LEU A 329 26.03 19.28 23.96
C LEU A 329 27.30 18.47 23.64
N PHE A 330 27.34 17.75 22.52
CA PHE A 330 28.55 17.04 22.08
C PHE A 330 29.61 17.97 21.47
N ALA A 331 29.22 19.15 20.99
CA ALA A 331 30.11 20.07 20.29
C ALA A 331 30.75 21.13 21.19
N GLN A 332 30.28 21.31 22.43
CA GLN A 332 30.72 22.40 23.32
C GLN A 332 31.46 21.88 24.55
N ASP A 333 32.60 22.51 24.85
CA ASP A 333 33.38 22.23 26.07
C ASP A 333 33.23 23.36 27.11
N ASP A 334 33.00 24.61 26.64
CA ASP A 334 33.00 25.82 27.46
C ASP A 334 31.65 26.57 27.40
N GLY A 335 30.89 26.57 28.50
CA GLY A 335 29.66 27.34 28.69
C GLY A 335 28.37 26.53 28.47
N PRO A 336 27.18 27.13 28.77
CA PRO A 336 25.91 26.52 28.43
C PRO A 336 25.77 26.42 26.92
N ALA A 337 25.42 25.24 26.42
CA ALA A 337 25.17 25.05 24.99
C ALA A 337 24.12 26.05 24.47
N MET A 338 24.52 26.76 23.44
CA MET A 338 23.71 27.68 22.65
C MET A 338 23.83 27.27 21.19
N ILE A 339 22.71 27.29 20.49
CA ILE A 339 22.64 27.12 19.04
C ILE A 339 21.88 28.31 18.46
N ASP A 340 22.18 28.67 17.23
CA ASP A 340 21.56 29.77 16.50
C ASP A 340 20.36 29.30 15.68
N ASP A 341 20.35 28.06 15.18
CA ASP A 341 19.28 27.49 14.36
C ASP A 341 19.23 25.96 14.40
N ALA A 342 18.12 25.39 13.88
CA ALA A 342 17.97 23.94 13.73
C ALA A 342 17.13 23.58 12.49
N LEU A 343 17.44 22.43 11.91
CA LEU A 343 16.66 21.76 10.87
C LEU A 343 16.12 20.43 11.40
N ILE A 344 14.82 20.19 11.23
CA ILE A 344 14.17 18.91 11.54
C ILE A 344 13.66 18.29 10.26
N LEU A 345 14.21 17.13 9.88
CA LEU A 345 13.75 16.32 8.77
C LEU A 345 12.78 15.25 9.29
N GLY A 346 11.49 15.40 8.98
CA GLY A 346 10.41 14.63 9.60
C GLY A 346 9.86 15.38 10.81
N LEU A 347 9.03 16.40 10.58
CA LEU A 347 8.49 17.26 11.64
C LEU A 347 7.30 16.63 12.39
N ALA A 348 6.49 15.82 11.70
CA ALA A 348 5.28 15.22 12.25
C ALA A 348 4.37 16.26 12.96
N GLY A 349 3.94 15.96 14.20
CA GLY A 349 3.15 16.84 15.06
C GLY A 349 3.96 17.90 15.83
N GLY A 350 5.27 18.05 15.59
CA GLY A 350 6.08 19.13 16.16
C GLY A 350 6.52 18.93 17.61
N THR A 351 6.56 17.68 18.10
CA THR A 351 7.05 17.38 19.46
C THR A 351 8.47 17.91 19.67
N SER A 352 9.40 17.58 18.78
CA SER A 352 10.81 17.99 18.91
C SER A 352 11.02 19.49 18.69
N SER A 353 10.27 20.16 17.80
CA SER A 353 10.38 21.62 17.61
C SER A 353 9.96 22.40 18.85
N LYS A 354 8.90 21.95 19.54
CA LYS A 354 8.45 22.54 20.81
C LYS A 354 9.49 22.35 21.91
N GLN A 355 10.11 21.17 21.98
CA GLN A 355 11.17 20.87 22.94
C GLN A 355 12.45 21.67 22.68
N LEU A 356 12.87 21.81 21.42
CA LEU A 356 14.02 22.65 21.04
C LEU A 356 13.79 24.12 21.41
N THR A 357 12.58 24.64 21.17
CA THR A 357 12.22 26.01 21.55
C THR A 357 12.27 26.20 23.07
N ALA A 358 11.85 25.19 23.85
CA ALA A 358 11.93 25.24 25.30
C ALA A 358 13.38 25.12 25.83
N ALA A 359 14.22 24.34 25.15
CA ALA A 359 15.61 24.09 25.54
C ALA A 359 16.53 25.28 25.24
N TYR A 360 16.43 25.85 24.04
CA TYR A 360 17.37 26.86 23.52
C TYR A 360 16.76 28.25 23.35
N GLY A 361 15.47 28.40 23.62
CA GLY A 361 14.71 29.62 23.34
C GLY A 361 14.19 29.67 21.89
N PRO A 362 13.61 30.81 21.46
CA PRO A 362 12.95 30.93 20.15
C PRO A 362 13.95 31.09 18.99
N ILE A 363 14.90 30.16 18.87
CA ILE A 363 15.82 30.05 17.73
C ILE A 363 15.02 29.73 16.46
N PRO A 364 15.40 30.22 15.27
CA PRO A 364 14.85 29.74 14.00
C PRO A 364 14.90 28.22 13.88
N ILE A 365 13.76 27.59 13.56
CA ILE A 365 13.66 26.15 13.30
C ILE A 365 13.02 25.95 11.93
N ASP A 366 13.73 25.30 11.02
CA ASP A 366 13.14 24.79 9.78
C ASP A 366 12.64 23.35 10.01
N GLY A 367 11.34 23.14 9.90
CA GLY A 367 10.72 21.83 10.04
C GLY A 367 10.23 21.32 8.68
N VAL A 368 10.81 20.24 8.18
CA VAL A 368 10.44 19.65 6.89
C VAL A 368 9.50 18.46 7.10
N GLU A 369 8.32 18.54 6.48
CA GLU A 369 7.31 17.47 6.47
C GLU A 369 6.85 17.23 5.04
N ILE A 370 6.83 15.97 4.59
CA ILE A 370 6.44 15.63 3.23
C ILE A 370 4.93 15.73 3.04
N ASP A 371 4.15 15.44 4.09
CA ASP A 371 2.70 15.36 4.03
C ASP A 371 2.01 16.63 4.58
N PRO A 372 1.38 17.45 3.73
CA PRO A 372 0.68 18.66 4.18
C PRO A 372 -0.44 18.39 5.20
N ALA A 373 -1.09 17.21 5.14
CA ALA A 373 -2.17 16.88 6.06
C ALA A 373 -1.65 16.64 7.48
N ILE A 374 -0.41 16.15 7.63
CA ILE A 374 0.23 16.00 8.94
C ILE A 374 0.52 17.37 9.56
N VAL A 375 0.95 18.35 8.76
CA VAL A 375 1.16 19.73 9.24
C VAL A 375 -0.13 20.36 9.75
N GLU A 376 -1.25 20.16 9.04
CA GLU A 376 -2.57 20.62 9.49
C GLU A 376 -2.96 19.97 10.83
N VAL A 377 -2.75 18.65 10.95
CA VAL A 377 -2.98 17.90 12.18
C VAL A 377 -2.09 18.38 13.33
N GLY A 378 -0.80 18.63 13.08
CA GLY A 378 0.14 19.14 14.08
C GLY A 378 -0.30 20.49 14.66
N ARG A 379 -0.78 21.40 13.81
CA ARG A 379 -1.29 22.71 14.24
C ARG A 379 -2.59 22.60 15.03
N GLU A 380 -3.51 21.72 14.62
CA GLU A 380 -4.83 21.59 15.23
C GLU A 380 -4.83 20.78 16.54
N TYR A 381 -4.08 19.67 16.60
CA TYR A 381 -4.16 18.69 17.69
C TYR A 381 -2.92 18.64 18.59
N PHE A 382 -1.78 19.17 18.15
CA PHE A 382 -0.48 19.11 18.87
C PHE A 382 0.08 20.49 19.25
N ASP A 383 -0.67 21.57 18.97
CA ASP A 383 -0.28 22.95 19.24
C ASP A 383 1.09 23.33 18.64
N MET A 384 1.38 22.85 17.42
CA MET A 384 2.60 23.16 16.67
C MET A 384 2.55 24.57 16.07
N ASN A 385 2.52 25.59 16.94
CA ASN A 385 2.24 26.99 16.60
C ASN A 385 3.36 27.96 17.02
N GLU A 386 4.55 27.44 17.29
CA GLU A 386 5.74 28.22 17.66
C GLU A 386 6.06 29.28 16.58
N PRO A 387 6.22 30.57 16.95
CA PRO A 387 6.46 31.63 15.96
C PRO A 387 7.82 31.55 15.28
N ASN A 388 8.76 30.81 15.86
CA ASN A 388 10.10 30.55 15.35
C ASN A 388 10.18 29.28 14.49
N LEU A 389 9.08 28.53 14.31
CA LEU A 389 9.02 27.35 13.47
C LEU A 389 8.55 27.72 12.05
N ASN A 390 9.44 27.56 11.07
CA ASN A 390 9.15 27.64 9.65
C ASN A 390 8.89 26.22 9.10
N VAL A 391 7.64 25.94 8.71
CA VAL A 391 7.26 24.61 8.19
C VAL A 391 7.41 24.58 6.67
N ILE A 392 8.22 23.66 6.17
CA ILE A 392 8.51 23.45 4.75
C ILE A 392 7.85 22.13 4.32
N ILE A 393 6.91 22.20 3.36
CA ILE A 393 6.19 21.03 2.85
C ILE A 393 6.95 20.47 1.64
N ALA A 394 7.85 19.51 1.87
CA ALA A 394 8.71 18.93 0.85
C ALA A 394 9.38 17.62 1.33
N ASP A 395 10.04 16.93 0.41
CA ASP A 395 10.98 15.84 0.76
C ASP A 395 12.24 16.42 1.45
N GLY A 396 12.63 15.84 2.58
CA GLY A 396 13.74 16.34 3.41
C GLY A 396 15.09 16.37 2.69
N ARG A 397 15.41 15.34 1.90
CA ARG A 397 16.66 15.29 1.15
C ARG A 397 16.66 16.27 -0.02
N TYR A 398 15.49 16.48 -0.64
CA TYR A 398 15.32 17.52 -1.65
C TYR A 398 15.57 18.93 -1.07
N VAL A 399 15.05 19.22 0.13
CA VAL A 399 15.29 20.51 0.81
C VAL A 399 16.78 20.71 1.06
N LEU A 400 17.49 19.72 1.63
CA LEU A 400 18.95 19.80 1.81
C LEU A 400 19.66 20.08 0.48
N ARG A 401 19.35 19.36 -0.60
CA ARG A 401 20.03 19.54 -1.90
C ARG A 401 19.76 20.88 -2.59
N THR A 402 18.72 21.61 -2.18
CA THR A 402 18.29 22.85 -2.84
C THR A 402 18.41 24.09 -1.97
N SER A 403 18.84 23.91 -0.72
CA SER A 403 19.17 24.98 0.21
C SER A 403 20.67 25.30 0.16
N ASP A 404 21.02 26.53 0.51
CA ASP A 404 22.41 26.94 0.80
C ASP A 404 22.59 27.23 2.31
N GLU A 405 21.54 27.01 3.12
CA GLU A 405 21.53 27.27 4.56
C GLU A 405 22.34 26.23 5.33
N THR A 406 23.00 26.63 6.41
CA THR A 406 23.73 25.73 7.31
C THR A 406 23.12 25.76 8.70
N TYR A 407 23.19 24.64 9.43
CA TYR A 407 22.55 24.52 10.74
C TYR A 407 23.49 24.04 11.85
N ASP A 408 23.25 24.50 13.08
CA ASP A 408 23.93 24.00 14.27
C ASP A 408 23.40 22.61 14.71
N LEU A 409 22.13 22.33 14.43
CA LEU A 409 21.51 21.03 14.67
C LEU A 409 20.71 20.59 13.45
N ILE A 410 21.01 19.39 12.94
CA ILE A 410 20.16 18.67 12.00
C ILE A 410 19.59 17.44 12.71
N ALA A 411 18.29 17.43 12.94
CA ALA A 411 17.55 16.31 13.52
C ALA A 411 16.86 15.51 12.40
N VAL A 412 17.02 14.19 12.39
CA VAL A 412 16.37 13.29 11.43
C VAL A 412 15.44 12.34 12.19
N ASP A 413 14.13 12.56 12.01
CA ASP A 413 13.04 11.74 12.57
C ASP A 413 12.04 11.35 11.47
N ALA A 414 12.58 10.87 10.34
CA ALA A 414 11.79 10.54 9.16
C ALA A 414 11.57 9.03 9.02
N TYR A 415 10.30 8.61 9.03
CA TYR A 415 9.91 7.21 8.89
C TYR A 415 8.86 7.03 7.79
N LYS A 416 9.02 5.95 7.02
CA LYS A 416 7.97 5.31 6.23
C LYS A 416 7.80 3.91 6.80
N GLN A 417 7.00 3.80 7.85
CA GLN A 417 6.98 2.62 8.72
C GLN A 417 6.90 1.28 7.96
N PRO A 418 7.60 0.24 8.47
CA PRO A 418 8.52 0.26 9.62
C PRO A 418 9.93 0.78 9.30
N TYR A 419 10.15 1.40 8.12
CA TYR A 419 11.48 1.69 7.59
C TYR A 419 11.86 3.16 7.71
N ILE A 420 13.15 3.44 7.83
CA ILE A 420 13.72 4.74 7.46
C ILE A 420 13.85 4.73 5.93
N PRO A 421 13.37 5.76 5.20
CA PRO A 421 13.54 5.82 3.74
C PRO A 421 15.01 5.62 3.36
N PHE A 422 15.31 4.65 2.48
CA PHE A 422 16.70 4.24 2.22
C PHE A 422 17.60 5.43 1.85
N GLN A 423 17.07 6.41 1.11
CA GLN A 423 17.79 7.60 0.69
C GLN A 423 18.22 8.52 1.84
N LEU A 424 17.78 8.31 3.08
CA LEU A 424 18.19 9.02 4.29
C LEU A 424 19.17 8.21 5.16
N THR A 425 19.65 7.07 4.67
CA THR A 425 20.54 6.16 5.41
C THR A 425 21.88 5.96 4.73
N THR A 426 22.19 6.73 3.69
CA THR A 426 23.34 6.51 2.81
C THR A 426 24.49 7.46 3.12
N ARG A 427 25.71 7.04 2.75
CA ARG A 427 26.91 7.89 2.78
C ARG A 427 26.68 9.21 2.07
N GLU A 428 26.05 9.19 0.90
CA GLU A 428 25.79 10.40 0.10
C GLU A 428 24.86 11.36 0.85
N PHE A 429 23.80 10.85 1.48
CA PHE A 429 22.94 11.68 2.33
C PHE A 429 23.69 12.24 3.53
N PHE A 430 24.47 11.43 4.24
CA PHE A 430 25.25 11.91 5.39
C PHE A 430 26.34 12.91 4.99
N THR A 431 26.88 12.81 3.76
CA THR A 431 27.80 13.81 3.20
C THR A 431 27.05 15.12 2.92
N GLU A 432 25.85 15.06 2.33
CA GLU A 432 25.00 16.24 2.14
C GLU A 432 24.68 16.91 3.49
N VAL A 433 24.35 16.14 4.52
CA VAL A 433 24.13 16.66 5.88
C VAL A 433 25.40 17.28 6.45
N TYR A 434 26.55 16.60 6.33
CA TYR A 434 27.84 17.12 6.80
C TYR A 434 28.13 18.50 6.21
N ASP A 435 27.91 18.68 4.90
CA ASP A 435 28.14 19.95 4.21
C ASP A 435 27.20 21.08 4.65
N HIS A 436 26.01 20.75 5.18
CA HIS A 436 25.02 21.69 5.72
C HIS A 436 25.13 21.92 7.22
N LEU A 437 26.10 21.32 7.91
CA LEU A 437 26.37 21.66 9.31
C LEU A 437 27.25 22.90 9.42
N SER A 438 26.96 23.74 10.42
CA SER A 438 27.89 24.77 10.89
C SER A 438 29.18 24.13 11.41
N ASP A 439 30.24 24.91 11.66
CA ASP A 439 31.55 24.38 12.02
C ASP A 439 31.54 23.52 13.30
N ASP A 440 30.64 23.81 14.24
CA ASP A 440 30.40 23.06 15.49
C ASP A 440 29.06 22.31 15.46
N GLY A 441 28.49 22.11 14.27
CA GLY A 441 27.17 21.52 14.09
C GLY A 441 27.12 20.02 14.40
N THR A 442 25.92 19.56 14.76
CA THR A 442 25.63 18.16 15.12
C THR A 442 24.46 17.60 14.34
N LEU A 443 24.56 16.30 14.03
CA LEU A 443 23.48 15.50 13.45
C LEU A 443 22.96 14.54 14.52
N VAL A 444 21.65 14.45 14.68
CA VAL A 444 21.01 13.42 15.51
C VAL A 444 19.97 12.68 14.68
N ILE A 445 20.03 11.36 14.63
CA ILE A 445 19.04 10.51 13.96
C ILE A 445 18.43 9.52 14.96
N ASN A 446 17.11 9.39 14.94
CA ASN A 446 16.37 8.39 15.70
C ASN A 446 16.33 7.07 14.92
N VAL A 447 16.80 5.97 15.50
CA VAL A 447 16.80 4.64 14.87
C VAL A 447 16.06 3.62 15.74
N GLY A 448 15.05 2.95 15.18
CA GLY A 448 14.35 1.85 15.83
C GLY A 448 15.19 0.57 15.91
N ARG A 449 15.00 -0.20 16.99
CA ARG A 449 15.64 -1.50 17.25
C ARG A 449 14.69 -2.43 18.02
N THR A 450 15.11 -3.65 18.34
CA THR A 450 14.47 -4.48 19.37
C THR A 450 15.28 -4.43 20.68
N SER A 451 14.95 -5.23 21.69
CA SER A 451 15.74 -5.28 22.93
C SER A 451 17.17 -5.73 22.71
N ASP A 452 17.38 -6.66 21.77
CA ASP A 452 18.64 -7.39 21.64
C ASP A 452 19.25 -7.32 20.23
N ASP A 453 18.57 -6.67 19.27
CA ASP A 453 19.02 -6.57 17.88
C ASP A 453 19.29 -5.13 17.45
N TYR A 454 20.56 -4.82 17.22
CA TYR A 454 21.07 -3.50 16.85
C TYR A 454 21.48 -3.41 15.38
N ARG A 455 21.20 -4.40 14.53
CA ARG A 455 21.71 -4.44 13.14
C ARG A 455 21.45 -3.16 12.34
N LEU A 456 20.26 -2.56 12.47
CA LEU A 456 19.93 -1.29 11.81
C LEU A 456 20.71 -0.12 12.40
N VAL A 457 20.83 -0.06 13.73
CA VAL A 457 21.62 0.96 14.44
C VAL A 457 23.08 0.88 14.01
N ASP A 458 23.65 -0.33 13.99
CA ASP A 458 25.06 -0.57 13.68
C ASP A 458 25.41 -0.16 12.24
N VAL A 459 24.55 -0.49 11.26
CA VAL A 459 24.82 -0.11 9.85
C VAL A 459 24.64 1.39 9.61
N ILE A 460 23.65 2.03 10.25
CA ILE A 460 23.48 3.49 10.16
C ILE A 460 24.66 4.20 10.82
N ALA A 461 25.04 3.78 12.02
CA ALA A 461 26.17 4.32 12.76
C ALA A 461 27.50 4.15 12.02
N SER A 462 27.73 2.97 11.43
CA SER A 462 28.90 2.69 10.58
C SER A 462 28.92 3.58 9.33
N THR A 463 27.77 3.78 8.69
CA THR A 463 27.64 4.67 7.51
C THR A 463 27.88 6.13 7.89
N MET A 464 27.39 6.59 9.06
CA MET A 464 27.69 7.91 9.59
C MET A 464 29.18 8.07 9.92
N LYS A 465 29.81 7.05 10.54
CA LYS A 465 31.22 7.08 10.94
C LYS A 465 32.18 7.14 9.74
N ASP A 466 31.75 6.67 8.58
CA ASP A 466 32.52 6.81 7.33
C ASP A 466 32.59 8.28 6.84
N VAL A 467 31.67 9.15 7.27
CA VAL A 467 31.61 10.58 6.91
C VAL A 467 32.07 11.48 8.06
N PHE A 468 31.62 11.20 9.28
CA PHE A 468 31.80 12.07 10.44
C PHE A 468 32.98 11.68 11.33
N PRO A 469 33.74 12.65 11.88
CA PRO A 469 34.85 12.35 12.79
C PRO A 469 34.46 11.58 14.05
N SER A 470 33.33 11.94 14.68
CA SER A 470 32.84 11.31 15.92
C SER A 470 31.37 10.94 15.77
N VAL A 471 31.02 9.74 16.25
CA VAL A 471 29.67 9.18 16.23
C VAL A 471 29.40 8.47 17.55
N TYR A 472 28.24 8.71 18.16
CA TYR A 472 27.84 8.18 19.46
C TYR A 472 26.45 7.55 19.38
N LEU A 473 26.20 6.58 20.25
CA LEU A 473 24.92 5.92 20.43
C LEU A 473 24.39 6.23 21.82
N ILE A 474 23.08 6.53 21.91
CA ILE A 474 22.35 6.70 23.16
C ILE A 474 21.07 5.87 23.08
N ASP A 475 20.95 4.83 23.89
CA ASP A 475 19.75 4.04 24.01
C ASP A 475 18.66 4.76 24.81
N VAL A 476 17.41 4.66 24.35
CA VAL A 476 16.29 5.31 25.04
C VAL A 476 15.64 4.28 25.96
N GLU A 477 15.88 4.33 27.26
CA GLU A 477 15.51 3.28 28.23
C GLU A 477 14.06 2.75 28.11
N ARG A 478 13.08 3.64 27.86
CA ARG A 478 11.65 3.29 27.81
C ARG A 478 11.16 2.85 26.43
N TYR A 479 12.01 2.95 25.41
CA TYR A 479 11.65 2.73 24.01
C TYR A 479 12.67 1.81 23.34
N SER A 480 12.26 1.14 22.28
CA SER A 480 13.17 0.32 21.48
C SER A 480 13.82 1.20 20.40
N ASN A 481 14.46 2.28 20.84
CA ASN A 481 15.09 3.29 20.00
C ASN A 481 16.50 3.57 20.49
N THR A 482 17.38 3.87 19.54
CA THR A 482 18.73 4.37 19.77
C THR A 482 18.89 5.67 19.00
N MET A 483 19.36 6.71 19.67
CA MET A 483 19.73 7.96 19.05
C MET A 483 21.18 7.84 18.58
N VAL A 484 21.42 8.06 17.30
CA VAL A 484 22.77 8.10 16.73
C VAL A 484 23.14 9.56 16.52
N VAL A 485 24.19 10.00 17.21
CA VAL A 485 24.66 11.39 17.20
C VAL A 485 25.98 11.46 16.46
N ALA A 486 26.14 12.39 15.53
CA ALA A 486 27.40 12.67 14.87
C ALA A 486 27.78 14.14 15.00
N THR A 487 29.09 14.41 15.09
CA THR A 487 29.63 15.78 15.21
C THR A 487 30.57 16.10 14.07
N ARG A 488 30.54 17.35 13.61
CA ARG A 488 31.44 17.83 12.56
C ARG A 488 32.89 17.93 13.03
N GLN A 489 33.11 18.31 14.29
CA GLN A 489 34.42 18.30 14.93
C GLN A 489 34.63 17.03 15.76
N PRO A 490 35.88 16.54 15.88
CA PRO A 490 36.20 15.48 16.83
C PRO A 490 35.87 15.91 18.27
N THR A 491 35.19 15.03 19.00
CA THR A 491 34.82 15.23 20.42
C THR A 491 34.94 13.92 21.19
N ASP A 492 34.58 13.92 22.48
CA ASP A 492 34.47 12.73 23.31
C ASP A 492 33.30 12.80 24.31
N ILE A 493 32.98 11.66 24.93
CA ILE A 493 31.89 11.54 25.91
C ILE A 493 32.15 12.42 27.15
N GLY A 494 33.41 12.72 27.47
CA GLY A 494 33.79 13.60 28.57
C GLY A 494 33.41 15.07 28.30
N THR A 495 33.57 15.53 27.06
CA THR A 495 33.07 16.84 26.61
C THR A 495 31.55 16.93 26.78
N PHE A 496 30.81 15.94 26.29
CA PHE A 496 29.36 15.86 26.48
C PHE A 496 28.96 15.90 27.96
N ALA A 497 29.59 15.07 28.81
CA ALA A 497 29.30 15.04 30.24
C ALA A 497 29.62 16.38 30.95
N SER A 498 30.67 17.06 30.50
CA SER A 498 31.03 18.38 31.02
C SER A 498 30.02 19.45 30.59
N ALA A 499 29.56 19.42 29.34
CA ALA A 499 28.52 20.32 28.84
C ALA A 499 27.18 20.11 29.56
N VAL A 500 26.78 18.87 29.80
CA VAL A 500 25.59 18.52 30.61
C VAL A 500 25.70 19.10 32.03
N ALA A 501 26.85 18.91 32.68
CA ALA A 501 27.06 19.40 34.06
C ALA A 501 27.03 20.93 34.18
N GLN A 502 27.31 21.65 33.10
CA GLN A 502 27.28 23.11 33.02
C GLN A 502 25.88 23.68 32.81
N GLN A 503 24.90 22.86 32.42
CA GLN A 503 23.50 23.28 32.28
C GLN A 503 22.86 23.56 33.66
N PRO A 504 21.90 24.50 33.73
CA PRO A 504 21.15 24.76 34.97
C PRO A 504 20.50 23.49 35.53
N GLU A 505 20.49 23.32 36.86
CA GLU A 505 19.95 22.13 37.54
C GLU A 505 18.47 21.87 37.22
N ASP A 506 17.70 22.92 36.93
CA ASP A 506 16.27 22.87 36.59
C ASP A 506 15.99 22.87 35.09
N SER A 507 17.02 22.80 34.24
CA SER A 507 16.85 22.76 32.79
C SER A 507 16.53 21.36 32.27
N ILE A 508 15.64 21.28 31.29
CA ILE A 508 15.31 20.03 30.60
C ILE A 508 16.51 19.42 29.86
N LEU A 509 17.44 20.27 29.39
CA LEU A 509 18.68 19.83 28.74
C LEU A 509 19.55 19.02 29.70
N ARG A 510 19.67 19.47 30.95
CA ARG A 510 20.42 18.75 31.98
C ARG A 510 19.74 17.43 32.33
N GLU A 511 18.42 17.44 32.55
CA GLU A 511 17.66 16.25 32.91
C GLU A 511 17.83 15.14 31.87
N VAL A 512 17.67 15.47 30.58
CA VAL A 512 17.81 14.49 29.49
C VAL A 512 19.27 14.12 29.25
N GLY A 513 20.19 15.08 29.37
CA GLY A 513 21.63 14.81 29.27
C GLY A 513 22.14 13.85 30.35
N GLU A 514 21.67 14.02 31.60
CA GLU A 514 21.98 13.10 32.70
C GLU A 514 21.36 11.72 32.45
N ALA A 515 20.12 11.65 31.93
CA ALA A 515 19.49 10.39 31.54
C ALA A 515 20.30 9.66 30.45
N ALA A 516 20.79 10.37 29.43
CA ALA A 516 21.64 9.81 28.38
C ALA A 516 22.93 9.16 28.94
N ILE A 517 23.52 9.75 29.99
CA ILE A 517 24.74 9.23 30.63
C ILE A 517 24.42 8.03 31.55
N VAL A 518 23.34 8.14 32.33
CA VAL A 518 23.06 7.18 33.41
C VAL A 518 22.34 5.94 32.90
N SER A 519 21.29 6.10 32.11
CA SER A 519 20.47 4.99 31.60
C SER A 519 20.57 4.80 30.10
N GLY A 520 21.17 5.75 29.36
CA GLY A 520 21.25 5.69 27.90
C GLY A 520 22.40 4.88 27.32
N ASP A 521 23.20 4.17 28.12
CA ASP A 521 24.35 3.36 27.67
C ASP A 521 25.22 4.05 26.60
N ILE A 522 25.58 5.31 26.88
CA ILE A 522 26.29 6.15 25.92
C ILE A 522 27.64 5.53 25.51
N ARG A 523 27.85 5.39 24.20
CA ARG A 523 29.05 4.74 23.63
C ARG A 523 29.48 5.37 22.32
N GLU A 524 30.79 5.38 22.06
CA GLU A 524 31.38 5.87 20.82
C GLU A 524 31.52 4.74 19.79
N VAL A 525 31.18 5.05 18.55
CA VAL A 525 31.37 4.17 17.39
C VAL A 525 32.76 4.41 16.83
N THR A 526 33.59 3.37 16.88
CA THR A 526 35.01 3.46 16.53
C THR A 526 35.35 2.78 15.20
N ASP A 527 34.61 1.74 14.83
CA ASP A 527 34.84 0.96 13.62
C ASP A 527 33.83 1.30 12.52
N VAL A 528 34.29 1.23 11.27
CA VAL A 528 33.44 1.27 10.07
C VAL A 528 33.44 -0.15 9.48
N ASP A 529 32.26 -0.75 9.36
CA ASP A 529 32.07 -2.10 8.82
C ASP A 529 31.27 -2.05 7.52
N THR A 530 29.94 -2.07 7.63
CA THR A 530 29.03 -1.99 6.48
C THR A 530 28.63 -0.53 6.24
N VAL A 531 28.67 -0.09 4.97
CA VAL A 531 28.31 1.28 4.58
C VAL A 531 27.22 1.22 3.51
N PHE A 532 26.10 1.89 3.76
CA PHE A 532 25.04 2.07 2.78
C PHE A 532 25.36 3.22 1.82
N THR A 533 25.00 3.02 0.55
CA THR A 533 25.17 3.99 -0.53
C THR A 533 23.87 4.16 -1.29
N ASP A 534 23.71 5.25 -2.03
CA ASP A 534 22.52 5.48 -2.88
C ASP A 534 22.25 4.33 -3.88
N ASP A 535 23.29 3.58 -4.29
CA ASP A 535 23.16 2.41 -5.17
C ASP A 535 22.81 1.12 -4.40
N HIS A 536 23.17 1.03 -3.13
CA HIS A 536 22.98 -0.17 -2.31
C HIS A 536 22.76 0.17 -0.82
N ALA A 537 21.48 0.21 -0.43
CA ALA A 537 21.02 0.43 0.94
C ALA A 537 19.78 -0.44 1.21
N PRO A 538 19.93 -1.76 1.45
CA PRO A 538 18.82 -2.68 1.65
C PRO A 538 18.19 -2.55 3.05
N VAL A 539 17.75 -1.35 3.43
CA VAL A 539 17.18 -1.03 4.75
C VAL A 539 15.99 -1.93 5.07
N GLU A 540 15.10 -2.12 4.09
CA GLU A 540 13.92 -2.96 4.26
C GLU A 540 14.29 -4.40 4.59
N TRP A 541 15.37 -4.92 3.98
CA TRP A 541 15.80 -6.28 4.24
C TRP A 541 16.37 -6.46 5.65
N VAL A 542 17.14 -5.48 6.14
CA VAL A 542 17.64 -5.48 7.51
C VAL A 542 16.48 -5.46 8.51
N VAL A 543 15.53 -4.53 8.32
CA VAL A 543 14.37 -4.40 9.20
C VAL A 543 13.48 -5.65 9.18
N ASP A 544 13.22 -6.21 8.00
CA ASP A 544 12.39 -7.42 7.88
C ASP A 544 13.05 -8.63 8.56
N GLN A 545 14.38 -8.75 8.51
CA GLN A 545 15.09 -9.79 9.26
C GLN A 545 14.95 -9.60 10.76
N ILE A 546 15.07 -8.36 11.26
CA ILE A 546 14.87 -8.04 12.68
C ILE A 546 13.47 -8.47 13.14
N ILE A 547 12.43 -8.13 12.37
CA ILE A 547 11.05 -8.50 12.68
C ILE A 547 10.86 -10.03 12.70
N ILE A 548 11.45 -10.75 11.74
CA ILE A 548 11.35 -12.22 11.67
C ILE A 548 12.08 -12.88 12.84
N ASP A 549 13.29 -12.41 13.16
CA ASP A 549 14.13 -12.97 14.21
C ASP A 549 13.49 -12.77 15.60
N GLU A 550 12.97 -11.56 15.86
CA GLU A 550 12.19 -11.24 17.07
C GLU A 550 10.97 -12.16 17.21
N ALA A 551 10.18 -12.27 16.14
CA ALA A 551 8.95 -13.03 16.18
C ALA A 551 9.18 -14.55 16.29
N THR A 552 10.31 -15.06 15.80
CA THR A 552 10.69 -16.47 15.90
C THR A 552 11.48 -16.81 17.18
N GLY A 553 11.77 -15.81 18.02
CA GLY A 553 12.57 -15.96 19.24
C GLY A 553 14.02 -16.35 18.97
N GLY A 554 14.51 -16.10 17.76
CA GLY A 554 15.84 -16.45 17.30
C GLY A 554 16.72 -15.23 17.25
N SER A 555 17.44 -14.92 18.33
CA SER A 555 18.71 -14.20 18.18
C SER A 555 19.67 -15.13 17.43
N GLY A 556 19.80 -14.91 16.12
CA GLY A 556 20.73 -15.69 15.30
C GLY A 556 22.16 -15.57 15.85
N GLU A 557 22.71 -16.71 16.28
CA GLU A 557 24.14 -16.89 16.58
C GLU A 557 25.05 -16.59 15.38
#